data_AF-A0A0K0DM99-F1
#
_entry.id   AF-A0A0K0DM99-F1
#
_cell.length_a   1.000
_cell.length_b   1.000
_cell.length_c   1.000
_cell.angle_alpha   90.00
_cell.angle_beta   90.00
_cell.angle_gamma   90.00
#
_symmetry.space_group_name_H-M   'P 1'
#
loop_
_entity.id
_entity.type
_entity.pdbx_description
1 polymer ?
#
loop_
_entity_poly.entity_id
_entity_poly.type
_entity_poly.pdbx_seq_one_letter_code
_entity_poly.pdbx_strand_id
1 'polypeptide(L)' 'MSAEYSLVDVARHCVADDLWIVFDGKVFNMTSYLDSHPGGKAMLRQAGKVIITEYSLYHGRISYTKAPNSAA' A
#
# COMPACT_ATOMS: atom_id res chain seq x y z
N MET A 1 -2.13 -16.49 10.65
CA MET A 1 -2.68 -16.67 9.30
C MET A 1 -2.32 -15.43 8.48
N SER A 2 -1.39 -15.54 7.54
CA SER A 2 -1.05 -14.45 6.62
C SER A 2 -2.10 -14.40 5.51
N ALA A 3 -2.97 -13.38 5.51
CA ALA A 3 -3.85 -13.15 4.38
C ALA A 3 -3.00 -12.61 3.23
N GLU A 4 -3.37 -13.03 2.04
CA GLU A 4 -2.53 -12.84 0.89
C GLU A 4 -3.37 -12.16 -0.22
N TYR A 5 -3.00 -10.94 -0.65
CA TYR A 5 -3.80 -10.13 -1.59
C TYR A 5 -3.23 -10.08 -3.01
N SER A 6 -4.10 -9.98 -4.03
CA SER A 6 -3.71 -9.64 -5.39
C SER A 6 -3.69 -8.12 -5.61
N LEU A 7 -3.01 -7.65 -6.66
CA LEU A 7 -3.05 -6.22 -7.04
C LEU A 7 -4.47 -5.76 -7.40
N VAL A 8 -5.29 -6.66 -7.95
CA VAL A 8 -6.70 -6.38 -8.26
C VAL A 8 -7.50 -6.17 -6.98
N ASP A 9 -7.21 -6.93 -5.93
CA ASP A 9 -7.85 -6.74 -4.62
C ASP A 9 -7.45 -5.38 -4.03
N VAL A 10 -6.15 -5.06 -4.01
CA VAL A 10 -5.67 -3.77 -3.48
C VAL A 10 -6.26 -2.58 -4.24
N ALA A 11 -6.41 -2.69 -5.57
CA ALA A 11 -6.97 -1.62 -6.40
C ALA A 11 -8.43 -1.25 -6.04
N ARG A 12 -9.18 -2.14 -5.37
CA ARG A 12 -10.54 -1.86 -4.90
C ARG A 12 -10.57 -0.92 -3.70
N HIS A 13 -9.50 -0.90 -2.92
CA HIS A 13 -9.34 -0.08 -1.72
C HIS A 13 -8.73 1.29 -2.08
N CYS A 14 -9.48 2.09 -2.84
CA CYS A 14 -9.00 3.33 -3.46
C CYS A 14 -9.74 4.60 -3.02
N VAL A 15 -10.45 4.57 -1.89
CA VAL A 15 -11.25 5.70 -1.36
C VAL A 15 -10.81 6.09 0.05
N ALA A 16 -11.29 7.21 0.57
CA ALA A 16 -10.78 7.78 1.82
C ALA A 16 -11.08 6.95 3.08
N ASP A 17 -12.24 6.28 3.09
CA ASP A 17 -12.71 5.38 4.12
C ASP A 17 -12.27 3.92 3.90
N ASP A 18 -11.59 3.64 2.79
CA ASP A 18 -11.02 2.34 2.45
C ASP A 18 -9.81 2.51 1.53
N LEU A 19 -8.67 2.87 2.14
CA LEU A 19 -7.45 3.30 1.46
C LEU A 19 -6.32 2.29 1.69
N TRP A 20 -5.96 1.52 0.67
CA TRP A 20 -4.79 0.65 0.72
C TRP A 20 -3.72 1.07 -0.27
N ILE A 21 -2.47 0.75 0.04
CA ILE A 21 -1.31 0.94 -0.85
C ILE A 21 -0.43 -0.30 -0.82
N VAL A 22 0.36 -0.50 -1.87
CA VAL A 22 1.50 -1.42 -1.82
C VAL A 22 2.76 -0.59 -1.67
N PHE A 23 3.59 -0.89 -0.66
CA PHE A 23 4.88 -0.25 -0.46
C PHE A 23 5.91 -1.33 -0.14
N ASP A 24 7.03 -1.35 -0.89
CA ASP A 24 8.11 -2.34 -0.74
C ASP A 24 7.60 -3.80 -0.75
N GLY A 25 6.65 -4.09 -1.66
CA GLY A 25 6.05 -5.43 -1.82
C GLY A 25 5.04 -5.82 -0.74
N LYS A 26 4.74 -4.94 0.23
CA LYS A 26 3.76 -5.19 1.30
C LYS A 26 2.50 -4.35 1.10
N VAL A 27 1.36 -4.91 1.47
CA VAL A 27 0.07 -4.20 1.46
C VAL A 27 -0.15 -3.52 2.80
N PHE A 28 -0.48 -2.24 2.76
CA PHE A 28 -0.80 -1.44 3.94
C PHE A 28 -2.20 -0.86 3.82
N ASN A 29 -3.01 -1.05 4.86
CA ASN A 29 -4.23 -0.29 5.04
C ASN A 29 -3.88 1.04 5.73
N MET A 30 -4.07 2.15 5.02
CA MET A 30 -3.73 3.50 5.46
C MET A 30 -4.96 4.33 5.82
N THR A 31 -6.14 3.73 5.88
CA THR A 31 -7.41 4.41 6.15
C THR A 31 -7.31 5.28 7.40
N SER A 32 -6.85 4.71 8.52
CA SER A 32 -6.69 5.44 9.79
C SER A 32 -5.55 6.45 9.79
N TYR A 33 -4.60 6.33 8.87
CA TYR A 33 -3.44 7.21 8.77
C TYR A 33 -3.70 8.44 7.89
N LEU A 34 -4.75 8.42 7.06
CA LEU A 34 -5.04 9.47 6.08
C LEU A 34 -5.04 10.88 6.70
N ASP A 35 -5.65 11.05 7.87
CA ASP A 35 -5.74 12.35 8.56
C ASP A 35 -4.43 12.79 9.22
N SER A 36 -3.53 11.85 9.50
CA SER A 36 -2.21 12.10 10.08
C SER A 36 -1.11 12.25 9.02
N HIS A 37 -1.42 11.99 7.75
CA HIS A 37 -0.47 12.09 6.67
C HIS A 37 -0.05 13.56 6.46
N PRO A 38 1.25 13.89 6.46
CA PRO A 38 1.73 15.28 6.31
C PRO A 38 1.27 15.98 5.03
N GLY A 39 1.03 15.22 3.95
CA GLY A 39 0.47 15.74 2.70
C GLY A 39 -1.07 15.83 2.68
N GLY A 40 -1.73 15.47 3.77
CA GLY A 40 -3.19 15.38 3.89
C GLY A 40 -3.83 14.50 2.80
N LYS A 41 -5.00 14.95 2.32
CA LYS A 41 -5.79 14.27 1.28
C LYS A 41 -5.08 14.07 -0.06
N ALA A 42 -3.91 14.68 -0.27
CA ALA A 42 -3.06 14.39 -1.42
C ALA A 42 -2.67 12.91 -1.53
N MET A 43 -2.67 12.19 -0.40
CA MET A 43 -2.43 10.74 -0.34
C MET A 43 -3.44 9.95 -1.18
N LEU A 44 -4.68 10.41 -1.32
CA LEU A 44 -5.73 9.71 -2.06
C LEU A 44 -5.38 9.48 -3.53
N ARG A 45 -4.47 10.29 -4.10
CA ARG A 45 -3.96 10.04 -5.46
C ARG A 45 -3.29 8.68 -5.60
N GLN A 46 -2.75 8.16 -4.50
CA GLN A 46 -1.99 6.91 -4.42
C GLN A 46 -2.82 5.73 -3.90
N ALA A 47 -4.10 5.95 -3.57
CA ALA A 47 -4.98 4.91 -3.08
C ALA A 47 -5.17 3.80 -4.14
N GLY A 48 -5.10 2.55 -3.71
CA GLY A 48 -5.16 1.36 -4.56
C GLY A 48 -3.93 1.12 -5.44
N LYS A 49 -2.80 1.82 -5.21
CA LYS A 49 -1.62 1.77 -6.09
C LYS A 49 -0.39 1.18 -5.42
N VAL A 50 0.56 0.79 -6.27
CA VAL A 50 1.93 0.44 -5.88
C VAL A 50 2.78 1.71 -5.81
N ILE A 51 3.41 1.93 -4.68
CA ILE A 51 4.38 2.99 -4.45
C ILE A 51 5.77 2.36 -4.48
N ILE A 52 6.54 2.78 -5.48
CA ILE A 52 7.90 2.30 -5.71
C ILE A 52 8.83 3.41 -5.23
N THR A 53 9.76 3.09 -4.33
CA THR A 53 10.78 4.06 -3.92
C THR A 53 11.91 4.09 -4.94
N GLU A 54 12.66 5.19 -5.00
CA GLU A 54 13.90 5.25 -5.79
C GLU A 54 14.84 4.08 -5.44
N TYR A 55 14.93 3.75 -4.14
CA TYR A 55 15.67 2.60 -3.67
C TYR A 55 15.19 1.28 -4.32
N SER A 56 13.88 1.05 -4.37
CA SER A 56 13.30 -0.13 -5.03
C SER A 56 13.55 -0.14 -6.55
N LEU A 57 13.61 1.03 -7.21
CA LEU A 57 13.90 1.15 -8.64
C LEU A 57 15.34 0.75 -8.98
N TYR A 58 16.32 1.15 -8.17
CA TYR A 58 17.74 0.91 -8.46
C TYR A 58 18.27 -0.42 -7.91
N HIS A 59 17.65 -0.97 -6.87
CA HIS A 59 18.16 -2.16 -6.18
C HIS A 59 17.38 -3.45 -6.47
N GLY A 60 16.49 -3.45 -7.47
CA GLY A 60 16.00 -4.67 -8.13
C GLY A 60 15.23 -5.66 -7.25
N ARG A 61 14.76 -5.25 -6.07
CA ARG A 61 13.88 -6.08 -5.24
C ARG A 61 12.43 -5.79 -5.57
N ILE A 62 11.95 -6.35 -6.67
CA ILE A 62 10.50 -6.49 -6.89
C ILE A 62 10.22 -7.97 -7.16
N SER A 63 10.33 -8.78 -6.12
CA SER A 63 9.68 -10.08 -6.06
C SER A 63 8.39 -9.91 -5.28
N TYR A 64 7.27 -9.93 -5.98
CA TYR A 64 5.94 -9.91 -5.37
C TYR A 64 5.69 -11.25 -4.69
N THR A 65 6.09 -11.37 -3.43
CA THR A 65 5.57 -12.42 -2.55
C THR A 65 4.57 -11.78 -1.60
N LYS A 66 3.39 -12.38 -1.52
CA LYS A 66 2.29 -11.96 -0.64
C LYS A 66 2.83 -11.74 0.78
N ALA A 67 2.83 -10.48 1.21
CA ALA A 67 3.33 -10.11 2.52
C ALA A 67 2.37 -10.58 3.62
N PRO A 68 2.86 -11.19 4.71
CA PRO A 68 2.05 -11.49 5.87
C PRO A 68 1.68 -10.19 6.60
N ASN A 69 0.37 -9.97 6.77
CA ASN A 69 -0.26 -8.86 7.50
C ASN A 69 0.53 -8.45 8.76
N SER A 70 0.96 -7.18 8.84
CA SER A 70 1.40 -6.56 10.09
C SER A 70 0.19 -5.93 10.79
N ALA A 71 -0.43 -6.68 11.69
CA ALA A 71 -1.27 -6.15 12.76
C ALA A 71 -0.48 -6.31 14.07
N ALA A 72 0.00 -5.19 14.60
CA ALA A 72 0.38 -5.00 16.00
C ALA A 72 0.14 -3.53 16.33
#